data_AF-A0A380MX45-F1
#
_entry.id   AF-A0A380MX45-F1
#
_cell.length_a   1.000
_cell.length_b   1.000
_cell.length_c   1.000
_cell.angle_alpha   90.00
_cell.angle_beta   90.00
_cell.angle_gamma   90.00
#
_symmetry.space_group_name_H-M   'P 1'
#
loop_
_entity.id
_entity.type
_entity.pdbx_description
1 polymer ?
#
loop_
_entity_poly.entity_id
_entity_poly.type
_entity_poly.pdbx_seq_one_letter_code
_entity_poly.pdbx_strand_id
1 'polypeptide(L)'
;MIALYLDEITPEHRSHKSEKSRFTFFANSFLGKMYVDQVSPNDIELFIRQRKEKVKDATILREIGMLSALFTHCIRWRYCLSNPTKSAQKPPEPTHRQRRVFPHEIEQILMLLRYREDSPIFLRCQVAAVAFLLAIETGMRAGEI
;
A
#
# COMPACT_ATOMS: atom_id res chain seq x y z
N MET A 1 10.96 -19.59 -0.44
CA MET A 1 10.58 -18.45 -1.30
C MET A 1 10.54 -17.14 -0.55
N ILE A 2 9.58 -16.93 0.37
CA ILE A 2 9.35 -15.60 0.95
C ILE A 2 10.54 -15.11 1.78
N ALA A 3 11.17 -15.99 2.58
CA ALA A 3 12.37 -15.65 3.33
C ALA A 3 13.51 -15.16 2.42
N LEU A 4 13.82 -15.91 1.36
CA LEU A 4 14.83 -15.52 0.38
C LEU A 4 14.54 -14.14 -0.25
N TYR A 5 13.28 -13.88 -0.61
CA TYR A 5 12.88 -12.58 -1.16
C TYR A 5 13.01 -11.44 -0.15
N LEU A 6 12.69 -11.70 1.11
CA LEU A 6 12.85 -10.74 2.21
C LEU A 6 14.31 -10.41 2.50
N ASP A 7 15.22 -11.36 2.29
CA ASP A 7 16.65 -11.20 2.55
C ASP A 7 17.40 -10.57 1.37
N GLU A 8 17.07 -10.96 0.13
CA GLU A 8 17.79 -10.48 -1.06
C GLU A 8 17.20 -9.21 -1.67
N ILE A 9 15.87 -9.09 -1.75
CA ILE A 9 15.22 -8.06 -2.58
C ILE A 9 14.60 -6.95 -1.73
N THR A 10 13.86 -7.30 -0.69
CA THR A 10 13.18 -6.32 0.16
C THR A 10 14.10 -5.26 0.80
N PRO A 11 15.37 -5.53 1.18
CA PRO A 11 16.23 -4.51 1.78
C PRO A 11 16.58 -3.35 0.84
N GLU A 12 16.57 -3.58 -0.48
CA GLU A 12 16.84 -2.55 -1.49
C GLU A 12 15.67 -1.56 -1.64
N HIS A 13 14.49 -1.91 -1.13
CA HIS A 13 13.29 -1.10 -1.29
C HIS A 13 13.17 -0.04 -0.20
N ARG A 14 12.85 1.21 -0.60
CA ARG A 14 12.51 2.30 0.33
C ARG A 14 11.40 1.92 1.32
N SER A 15 10.51 1.01 0.90
CA SER A 15 9.34 0.54 1.65
C SER A 15 9.54 -0.79 2.40
N HIS A 16 10.81 -1.21 2.62
CA HIS A 16 11.17 -2.52 3.20
C HIS A 16 10.40 -2.89 4.47
N LYS A 17 10.18 -1.94 5.40
CA LYS A 17 9.46 -2.22 6.67
C LYS A 17 8.02 -2.66 6.42
N SER A 18 7.30 -1.94 5.56
CA SER A 18 5.91 -2.27 5.22
C SER A 18 5.80 -3.55 4.41
N GLU A 19 6.75 -3.79 3.51
CA GLU A 19 6.80 -5.02 2.71
C GLU A 19 7.07 -6.24 3.59
N LYS A 20 8.01 -6.14 4.55
CA LYS A 20 8.30 -7.22 5.50
C LYS A 20 7.04 -7.67 6.24
N SER A 21 6.25 -6.73 6.74
CA SER A 21 4.98 -7.04 7.42
C SER A 21 3.99 -7.78 6.49
N ARG A 22 3.84 -7.30 5.24
CA ARG A 22 2.96 -7.92 4.22
C ARG A 22 3.41 -9.33 3.84
N PHE A 23 4.70 -9.53 3.59
CA PHE A 23 5.26 -10.84 3.27
C PHE A 23 5.21 -11.80 4.45
N THR A 24 5.37 -11.32 5.68
CA THR A 24 5.15 -12.13 6.88
C THR A 24 3.70 -12.60 6.97
N PHE A 25 2.74 -11.72 6.64
CA PHE A 25 1.33 -12.12 6.52
C PHE A 25 1.13 -13.20 5.43
N PHE A 26 1.76 -13.07 4.26
CA PHE A 26 1.68 -14.11 3.22
C PHE A 26 2.31 -15.43 3.66
N ALA A 27 3.45 -15.39 4.35
CA ALA A 27 4.13 -16.58 4.88
C ALA A 27 3.26 -17.34 5.88
N ASN A 28 2.46 -16.62 6.68
CA ASN A 28 1.53 -17.22 7.65
C ASN A 28 0.20 -17.67 7.02
N SER A 29 -0.10 -17.28 5.78
CA SER A 29 -1.29 -17.71 5.04
C SER A 29 -1.12 -19.13 4.48
N PHE A 30 -2.19 -19.71 3.91
CA PHE A 30 -2.09 -21.01 3.25
C PHE A 30 -1.12 -21.00 2.06
N LEU A 31 -1.05 -19.88 1.31
CA LEU A 31 -0.10 -19.73 0.20
C LEU A 31 1.36 -19.84 0.66
N GLY A 32 1.67 -19.33 1.86
CA GLY A 32 3.01 -19.42 2.43
C GLY A 32 3.44 -20.83 2.83
N LYS A 33 2.48 -21.75 2.98
CA LYS A 33 2.70 -23.16 3.33
C LYS A 33 2.81 -24.08 2.13
N MET A 34 2.49 -23.58 0.93
CA MET A 34 2.54 -24.35 -0.31
C MET A 34 3.94 -24.31 -0.92
N TYR A 35 4.29 -25.35 -1.67
CA TYR A 35 5.46 -25.30 -2.54
C TYR A 35 5.20 -24.33 -3.70
N VAL A 36 6.24 -23.59 -4.05
CA VAL A 36 6.22 -22.48 -5.02
C VAL A 36 5.68 -22.90 -6.39
N ASP A 37 6.13 -24.05 -6.86
CA ASP A 37 5.79 -24.67 -8.14
C ASP A 37 4.37 -25.25 -8.16
N GLN A 38 3.78 -25.50 -6.99
CA GLN A 38 2.43 -26.03 -6.84
C GLN A 38 1.36 -24.94 -6.72
N VAL A 39 1.74 -23.67 -6.54
CA VAL A 39 0.77 -22.58 -6.45
C VAL A 39 0.12 -22.35 -7.81
N SER A 40 -1.18 -22.60 -7.89
CA SER A 40 -1.98 -22.42 -9.10
C SER A 40 -2.71 -21.07 -9.12
N PRO A 41 -3.22 -20.63 -10.28
CA PRO A 41 -4.10 -19.46 -10.36
C PRO A 41 -5.34 -19.57 -9.46
N ASN A 42 -5.89 -20.78 -9.28
CA ASN A 42 -7.06 -21.03 -8.42
C ASN A 42 -6.74 -20.75 -6.94
N ASP A 43 -5.51 -21.02 -6.50
CA ASP A 43 -5.08 -20.71 -5.13
C ASP A 43 -4.99 -19.19 -4.92
N ILE A 44 -4.52 -18.45 -5.92
CA ILE A 44 -4.52 -16.99 -5.88
C ILE A 44 -5.96 -16.45 -5.81
N GLU A 45 -6.89 -17.03 -6.57
CA GLU A 45 -8.30 -16.65 -6.52
C GLU A 45 -8.94 -16.99 -5.17
N LEU A 46 -8.64 -18.14 -4.59
CA LEU A 46 -9.09 -18.52 -3.26
C LEU A 46 -8.58 -17.52 -2.22
N PHE A 47 -7.31 -17.13 -2.31
CA PHE A 47 -6.74 -16.09 -1.47
C PHE A 47 -7.50 -14.77 -1.65
N ILE A 48 -7.76 -14.33 -2.88
CA ILE A 48 -8.54 -13.12 -3.17
C ILE A 48 -9.92 -13.17 -2.53
N ARG A 49 -10.63 -14.31 -2.64
CA ARG A 49 -11.96 -14.51 -2.02
C ARG A 49 -11.90 -14.34 -0.50
N GLN A 50 -10.94 -14.96 0.16
CA GLN A 50 -10.73 -14.80 1.61
C GLN A 50 -10.39 -13.36 2.02
N ARG A 51 -9.68 -12.62 1.15
CA ARG A 51 -9.33 -11.21 1.42
C ARG A 51 -10.51 -10.28 1.22
N LYS A 52 -11.42 -10.55 0.29
CA LYS A 52 -12.63 -9.74 0.05
C LYS A 52 -13.52 -9.60 1.29
N GLU A 53 -13.53 -10.59 2.17
CA GLU A 53 -14.28 -10.52 3.43
C GLU A 53 -13.68 -9.55 4.45
N LYS A 54 -12.40 -9.19 4.31
CA LYS A 54 -11.63 -8.47 5.33
C LYS A 54 -11.15 -7.10 4.89
N VAL A 55 -10.92 -6.89 3.60
CA VAL A 55 -10.32 -5.66 3.07
C VAL A 55 -10.95 -5.24 1.74
N LYS A 56 -10.82 -3.95 1.43
CA LYS A 56 -11.27 -3.35 0.17
C LYS A 56 -10.42 -3.83 -1.01
N ASP A 57 -11.01 -3.84 -2.21
CA ASP A 57 -10.37 -4.25 -3.47
C ASP A 57 -9.02 -3.57 -3.73
N ALA A 58 -8.88 -2.27 -3.43
CA ALA A 58 -7.61 -1.54 -3.55
C ALA A 58 -6.45 -2.17 -2.75
N THR A 59 -6.77 -2.80 -1.63
CA THR A 59 -5.78 -3.47 -0.77
C THR A 59 -5.42 -4.82 -1.35
N ILE A 60 -6.42 -5.57 -1.84
CA ILE A 60 -6.21 -6.86 -2.50
C ILE A 60 -5.34 -6.69 -3.74
N LEU A 61 -5.62 -5.70 -4.59
CA LEU A 61 -4.81 -5.41 -5.78
C LEU A 61 -3.34 -5.14 -5.44
N ARG A 62 -3.08 -4.38 -4.37
CA ARG A 62 -1.71 -4.17 -3.87
C ARG A 62 -1.06 -5.46 -3.38
N GLU A 63 -1.81 -6.31 -2.68
CA GLU A 63 -1.32 -7.62 -2.24
C GLU A 63 -0.98 -8.54 -3.42
N ILE A 64 -1.84 -8.61 -4.43
CA ILE A 64 -1.58 -9.35 -5.68
C ILE A 64 -0.37 -8.79 -6.41
N GLY A 65 -0.19 -7.46 -6.43
CA GLY A 65 1.00 -6.83 -7.01
C GLY A 65 2.30 -7.30 -6.35
N MET A 66 2.33 -7.37 -5.01
CA MET A 66 3.47 -7.88 -4.25
C MET A 66 3.72 -9.38 -4.52
N LEU A 67 2.66 -10.20 -4.54
CA LEU A 67 2.78 -11.61 -4.90
C LEU A 67 3.28 -11.79 -6.33
N SER A 68 2.82 -10.97 -7.27
CA SER A 68 3.27 -10.99 -8.66
C SER A 68 4.77 -10.70 -8.77
N ALA A 69 5.27 -9.70 -8.05
CA ALA A 69 6.70 -9.41 -7.99
C ALA A 69 7.48 -10.61 -7.41
N LEU A 70 7.03 -11.17 -6.30
CA LEU A 70 7.62 -12.36 -5.68
C LEU A 70 7.74 -13.54 -6.65
N PHE A 71 6.63 -13.92 -7.31
CA PHE A 71 6.63 -15.03 -8.27
C PHE A 71 7.50 -14.73 -9.49
N THR A 72 7.57 -13.47 -9.92
CA THR A 72 8.47 -13.07 -11.01
C THR A 72 9.94 -13.28 -10.64
N HIS A 73 10.34 -12.99 -9.40
CA HIS A 73 11.68 -13.32 -8.91
C HIS A 73 11.90 -14.83 -8.78
N CYS A 74 10.87 -15.58 -8.41
CA CYS A 74 11.00 -17.04 -8.30
C CYS A 74 11.17 -17.73 -9.64
N ILE A 75 10.62 -17.18 -10.72
CA ILE A 75 10.95 -17.61 -12.08
C ILE A 75 12.43 -17.34 -12.38
N ARG A 76 12.97 -16.17 -11.99
CA ARG A 76 14.41 -15.85 -12.20
C ARG A 76 15.32 -16.83 -11.44
N TRP A 77 14.92 -17.24 -10.25
CA TRP A 77 15.61 -18.28 -9.47
C TRP A 77 15.31 -19.71 -9.92
N ARG A 78 14.48 -19.89 -10.96
CA ARG A 78 14.05 -21.19 -11.50
C ARG A 78 13.29 -22.07 -10.49
N TYR A 79 12.58 -21.47 -9.54
CA TYR A 79 11.71 -22.19 -8.60
C TYR A 79 10.31 -22.44 -9.12
N CYS A 80 9.85 -21.70 -10.13
CA CYS A 80 8.63 -21.99 -10.87
C CYS A 80 8.78 -21.60 -12.33
N LEU A 81 7.93 -22.18 -13.18
CA LEU A 81 7.94 -21.94 -14.63
C LEU A 81 7.06 -20.75 -15.03
N SER A 82 6.07 -20.41 -14.21
CA SER A 82 5.09 -19.37 -14.51
C SER A 82 4.68 -18.61 -13.26
N ASN A 83 4.04 -17.45 -13.48
CA ASN A 83 3.54 -16.61 -12.41
C ASN A 83 2.01 -16.79 -12.31
N PRO A 84 1.49 -17.49 -11.28
CA PRO A 84 0.07 -17.81 -11.17
C PRO A 84 -0.82 -16.57 -11.01
N THR A 85 -0.27 -15.46 -10.52
CA THR A 85 -1.02 -14.20 -10.33
C THR A 85 -1.41 -13.50 -11.63
N LYS A 86 -0.79 -13.87 -12.76
CA LYS A 86 -1.11 -13.29 -14.08
C LYS A 86 -2.42 -13.84 -14.64
N SER A 87 -2.71 -15.11 -14.38
CA SER A 87 -3.92 -15.79 -14.90
C SER A 87 -5.10 -15.76 -13.93
N ALA A 88 -4.87 -15.39 -12.67
CA ALA A 88 -5.91 -15.30 -11.65
C ALA A 88 -6.86 -14.11 -11.91
N GLN A 89 -8.16 -14.32 -11.71
CA GLN A 89 -9.15 -13.25 -11.81
C GLN A 89 -9.02 -12.25 -10.65
N LYS A 90 -8.72 -10.99 -10.98
CA LYS A 90 -8.50 -9.90 -10.02
C LYS A 90 -9.79 -9.11 -9.78
N PRO A 91 -9.99 -8.50 -8.59
CA PRO A 91 -11.10 -7.58 -8.40
C PRO A 91 -10.95 -6.34 -9.31
N PRO A 92 -12.07 -5.66 -9.64
CA PRO A 92 -12.02 -4.45 -10.45
C PRO A 92 -11.23 -3.35 -9.74
N GLU A 93 -10.60 -2.48 -10.52
CA GLU A 93 -9.91 -1.32 -9.96
C GLU A 93 -10.93 -0.34 -9.39
N PRO A 94 -10.83 0.04 -8.11
CA PRO A 94 -11.78 0.96 -7.51
C PRO A 94 -11.61 2.35 -8.09
N THR A 95 -12.72 3.10 -8.17
CA THR A 95 -12.71 4.48 -8.66
C THR A 95 -11.69 5.33 -7.90
N HIS A 96 -10.87 6.06 -8.66
CA HIS A 96 -9.91 6.97 -8.06
C HIS A 96 -10.64 8.04 -7.23
N ARG A 97 -10.11 8.38 -6.06
CA ARG A 97 -10.67 9.47 -5.26
C ARG A 97 -10.40 10.79 -5.98
N GLN A 98 -11.44 11.54 -6.32
CA GLN A 98 -11.35 12.86 -6.98
C GLN A 98 -11.70 14.03 -6.06
N ARG A 99 -12.09 13.76 -4.80
CA ARG A 99 -12.50 14.80 -3.85
C ARG A 99 -11.33 15.71 -3.50
N ARG A 100 -11.54 17.02 -3.64
CA ARG A 100 -10.66 18.09 -3.12
C ARG A 100 -11.24 18.65 -1.82
N VAL A 101 -10.41 19.37 -1.07
CA VAL A 101 -10.85 20.13 0.10
C VAL A 101 -11.55 21.40 -0.39
N PHE A 102 -12.76 21.67 0.10
CA PHE A 102 -13.50 22.88 -0.24
C PHE A 102 -13.13 24.06 0.66
N PRO A 103 -13.31 25.32 0.22
CA PRO A 103 -12.94 26.51 1.02
C PRO A 103 -13.49 26.51 2.45
N HIS A 104 -14.77 26.15 2.65
CA HIS A 104 -15.38 26.08 3.97
C HIS A 104 -14.77 25.00 4.88
N GLU A 105 -14.23 23.91 4.30
CA GLU A 105 -13.54 22.86 5.07
C GLU A 105 -12.15 23.34 5.51
N ILE A 106 -11.46 24.13 4.67
CA ILE A 106 -10.20 24.78 5.03
C ILE A 106 -10.43 25.67 6.25
N GLU A 107 -11.43 26.55 6.20
CA GLU A 107 -11.79 27.44 7.31
C GLU A 107 -12.06 26.65 8.61
N GLN A 108 -12.86 25.58 8.53
CA GLN A 108 -13.15 24.72 9.69
C GLN A 108 -11.90 24.07 10.27
N ILE A 109 -11.00 23.57 9.42
CA ILE A 109 -9.72 22.97 9.86
C ILE A 109 -8.84 24.03 10.53
N LEU A 110 -8.70 25.23 9.95
CA LEU A 110 -7.91 26.32 10.53
C LEU A 110 -8.46 26.77 11.90
N MET A 111 -9.78 26.85 12.03
CA MET A 111 -10.44 27.16 13.31
C MET A 111 -10.14 26.09 14.37
N LEU A 112 -10.26 24.79 14.03
CA LEU A 112 -9.95 23.69 14.94
C LEU A 112 -8.48 23.68 15.37
N LEU A 113 -7.57 24.04 14.45
CA LEU A 113 -6.13 24.13 14.71
C LEU A 113 -5.72 25.43 15.42
N ARG A 114 -6.69 26.31 15.71
CA ARG A 114 -6.50 27.62 16.37
C ARG A 114 -5.50 28.50 15.61
N TYR A 115 -5.51 28.39 14.29
CA TYR A 115 -4.66 29.18 13.42
C TYR A 115 -5.32 30.54 13.13
N ARG A 116 -4.51 31.60 13.16
CA ARG A 116 -4.85 32.95 12.70
C ARG A 116 -3.65 33.50 11.97
N GLU A 117 -3.86 34.11 10.81
CA GLU A 117 -2.80 34.59 9.93
C GLU A 117 -1.95 35.68 10.60
N ASP A 118 -2.60 36.60 11.32
CA ASP A 118 -1.92 37.70 12.02
C ASP A 118 -1.37 37.33 13.41
N SER A 119 -1.33 36.05 13.76
CA SER A 119 -0.90 35.60 15.09
C SER A 119 0.35 34.73 15.03
N PRO A 120 1.33 34.93 15.93
CA PRO A 120 2.49 34.07 16.02
C PRO A 120 2.10 32.62 16.36
N ILE A 121 2.90 31.69 15.84
CA ILE A 121 2.71 30.24 16.01
C ILE A 121 3.37 29.80 17.31
N PHE A 122 2.59 29.25 18.24
CA PHE A 122 3.10 28.73 19.51
C PHE A 122 2.79 27.24 19.71
N LEU A 123 1.72 26.74 19.07
CA LEU A 123 1.23 25.37 19.25
C LEU A 123 1.63 24.48 18.07
N ARG A 124 1.92 23.20 18.33
CA ARG A 124 2.20 22.22 17.27
C ARG A 124 1.03 22.06 16.28
N CYS A 125 -0.21 22.23 16.73
CA CYS A 125 -1.37 22.18 15.83
C CYS A 125 -1.40 23.35 14.83
N GLN A 126 -0.90 24.52 15.21
CA GLN A 126 -0.79 25.68 14.32
C GLN A 126 0.30 25.47 13.26
N VAL A 127 1.39 24.77 13.61
CA VAL A 127 2.39 24.33 12.61
C VAL A 127 1.75 23.42 11.56
N ALA A 128 0.88 22.49 11.98
CA ALA A 128 0.13 21.64 11.06
C ALA A 128 -0.81 22.45 10.15
N ALA A 129 -1.39 23.56 10.64
CA ALA A 129 -2.21 24.46 9.83
C ALA A 129 -1.39 25.15 8.74
N VAL A 130 -0.19 25.62 9.06
CA VAL A 130 0.72 26.23 8.07
C VAL A 130 1.16 25.21 7.03
N ALA A 131 1.57 24.02 7.46
CA ALA A 131 1.92 22.94 6.53
C ALA A 131 0.75 22.56 5.61
N PHE A 132 -0.48 22.56 6.15
CA PHE A 132 -1.69 22.30 5.37
C PHE A 132 -1.96 23.39 4.32
N LEU A 133 -1.85 24.67 4.69
CA LEU A 133 -1.98 25.78 3.75
C LEU A 133 -0.89 25.75 2.67
N LEU A 134 0.36 25.52 3.06
CA LEU A 134 1.47 25.39 2.13
C LEU A 134 1.24 24.25 1.13
N ALA A 135 0.71 23.11 1.59
CA ALA A 135 0.38 21.97 0.73
C ALA A 135 -0.72 22.31 -0.29
N ILE A 136 -1.71 23.12 0.09
CA ILE A 136 -2.79 23.55 -0.80
C ILE A 136 -2.25 24.44 -1.92
N GLU A 137 -1.39 25.40 -1.58
CA GLU A 137 -0.82 26.36 -2.53
C GLU A 137 0.21 25.72 -3.48
N THR A 138 1.06 24.83 -2.96
CA THR A 138 2.19 24.28 -3.72
C THR A 138 1.90 22.92 -4.37
N GLY A 139 0.92 22.18 -3.85
CA GLY A 139 0.67 20.79 -4.25
C GLY A 139 1.78 19.82 -3.86
N MET A 140 2.71 20.20 -2.98
CA MET A 140 3.81 19.34 -2.51
C MET A 140 3.28 18.14 -1.71
N ARG A 141 4.00 17.01 -1.75
CA ARG A 141 3.67 15.84 -0.92
C ARG A 141 4.06 16.08 0.53
N ALA A 142 3.34 15.45 1.46
CA ALA A 142 3.61 15.59 2.89
C ALA A 142 5.01 15.15 3.35
N GLY A 143 5.75 14.36 2.55
CA GLY A 143 7.14 14.02 2.85
C GLY A 143 8.17 15.03 2.33
N GLU A 144 7.72 16.04 1.59
CA GLU A 144 8.51 17.13 1.02
C GLU A 144 8.33 18.44 1.81
N ILE A 145 7.34 18.48 2.72
CA ILE A 145 7.03 19.57 3.66
C ILE A 145 7.61 19.22 5.03
#